data_AF-A0A932U9M0-F1
#
_entry.id   AF-A0A932U9M0-F1
#
_cell.length_a   1.000
_cell.length_b   1.000
_cell.length_c   1.000
_cell.angle_alpha   90.00
_cell.angle_beta   90.00
_cell.angle_gamma   90.00
#
_symmetry.space_group_name_H-M   'P 1'
#
loop_
_entity.id
_entity.type
_entity.pdbx_description
1 polymer ?
#
loop_
_entity_poly.entity_id
_entity_poly.type
_entity_poly.pdbx_seq_one_letter_code
_entity_poly.pdbx_strand_id
1 'polypeptide(L)'
;MMGWDFGWGWGWMLFGSLVMVLFWGGLIALIVLAVRGLSGNNQRQSSDQSEHTPSVGALEILQSRYAKGEITRDEFEQIRNDLKRSSA
;
A
#
# COMPACT_ATOMS: atom_id res chain seq x y z
N MET A 1 -19.77 -31.18 44.61
CA MET A 1 -19.08 -29.87 44.49
C MET A 1 -18.19 -29.94 43.26
N MET A 2 -18.72 -29.60 42.08
CA MET A 2 -17.98 -29.56 40.81
C MET A 2 -18.57 -28.43 39.98
N GLY A 3 -17.86 -27.31 39.88
CA GLY A 3 -18.40 -26.11 39.21
C GLY A 3 -17.40 -24.98 39.02
N TRP A 4 -16.09 -25.25 39.08
CA TRP A 4 -15.05 -24.22 39.00
C TRP A 4 -14.07 -24.40 37.83
N ASP A 5 -14.09 -25.55 37.14
CA ASP A 5 -13.14 -25.85 36.05
C ASP A 5 -13.59 -25.37 34.66
N PHE A 6 -14.86 -24.96 34.50
CA PHE A 6 -15.39 -24.53 33.20
C PHE A 6 -14.85 -23.18 32.72
N GLY A 7 -14.22 -22.38 33.59
CA GLY A 7 -13.63 -21.09 33.21
C GLY A 7 -12.19 -21.18 32.71
N TRP A 8 -11.42 -22.18 33.18
CA TRP A 8 -9.99 -22.28 32.90
C TRP A 8 -9.68 -22.83 31.50
N GLY A 9 -10.53 -23.69 30.95
CA GLY A 9 -10.35 -24.25 29.60
C GLY A 9 -10.61 -23.24 28.47
N TRP A 10 -11.61 -22.36 28.63
CA TRP A 10 -11.98 -21.38 27.60
C TRP A 10 -10.94 -20.25 27.49
N GLY A 11 -10.38 -19.80 28.62
CA GLY A 11 -9.32 -18.80 28.63
C GLY A 11 -8.04 -19.30 27.94
N TRP A 12 -7.64 -20.54 28.21
CA TRP A 12 -6.47 -21.15 27.58
C TRP A 12 -6.65 -21.38 26.08
N MET A 13 -7.85 -21.76 25.65
CA MET A 13 -8.16 -21.99 24.23
C MET A 13 -8.17 -20.67 23.43
N LEU A 14 -8.73 -19.59 24.00
CA LEU A 14 -8.65 -18.26 23.40
C LEU A 14 -7.21 -17.74 23.38
N PHE A 15 -6.46 -17.89 24.47
CA PHE A 15 -5.07 -17.47 24.54
C PHE A 15 -4.20 -18.19 23.50
N GLY A 16 -4.36 -19.50 23.34
CA GLY A 16 -3.68 -20.28 22.31
C GLY A 16 -4.03 -19.82 20.89
N SER A 17 -5.31 -19.56 20.61
CA SER A 17 -5.74 -19.04 19.30
C SER A 17 -5.16 -17.66 18.99
N LEU A 18 -5.10 -16.79 20.00
CA LEU A 18 -4.61 -15.42 19.86
C LEU A 18 -3.11 -15.40 19.59
N VAL A 19 -2.33 -16.20 20.32
CA VAL A 19 -0.88 -16.33 20.09
C VAL A 19 -0.60 -16.88 18.69
N MET A 20 -1.39 -17.83 18.22
CA MET A 20 -1.21 -18.40 16.88
C MET A 20 -1.52 -17.39 15.77
N VAL A 21 -2.59 -16.60 15.92
CA VAL A 21 -2.93 -15.53 14.99
C VAL A 21 -1.89 -14.40 15.02
N LEU A 22 -1.39 -14.04 16.21
CA LEU A 22 -0.31 -13.06 16.34
C LEU A 22 0.99 -13.54 15.70
N PHE A 23 1.32 -14.83 15.84
CA PHE A 23 2.49 -15.42 15.21
C PHE A 23 2.37 -15.37 13.68
N TRP A 24 1.26 -15.84 13.12
CA TRP A 24 1.02 -15.80 11.67
C TRP A 24 0.89 -14.38 11.13
N GLY A 25 0.14 -13.52 11.81
CA GLY A 25 -0.03 -12.12 11.45
C GLY A 25 1.30 -11.36 11.52
N GLY A 26 2.10 -11.60 12.54
CA GLY A 26 3.45 -11.05 12.69
C GLY A 26 4.40 -11.55 11.60
N LEU A 27 4.38 -12.85 11.30
CA LEU A 27 5.19 -13.44 10.24
C LEU A 27 4.84 -12.84 8.86
N ILE A 28 3.55 -12.74 8.53
CA ILE A 28 3.08 -12.11 7.30
C ILE A 28 3.46 -10.63 7.28
N ALA A 29 3.24 -9.90 8.37
CA ALA A 29 3.61 -8.49 8.46
C ALA A 29 5.12 -8.27 8.28
N LEU A 30 5.96 -9.15 8.83
CA LEU A 30 7.41 -9.10 8.68
C LEU A 30 7.82 -9.36 7.23
N ILE A 31 7.22 -10.36 6.57
CA ILE A 31 7.47 -10.64 5.15
C ILE A 31 7.06 -9.43 4.30
N VAL A 32 5.86 -8.88 4.53
CA VAL A 32 5.35 -7.71 3.81
C VAL A 32 6.26 -6.51 4.06
N LEU A 33 6.69 -6.27 5.30
CA LEU A 33 7.58 -5.15 5.63
C LEU A 33 8.97 -5.31 5.00
N ALA A 34 9.51 -6.52 4.94
CA ALA A 34 10.77 -6.81 4.27
C ALA A 34 10.66 -6.56 2.75
N VAL A 35 9.62 -7.09 2.11
CA VAL A 35 9.36 -6.87 0.67
C VAL A 35 9.11 -5.39 0.39
N ARG A 36 8.34 -4.70 1.23
CA ARG A 36 8.00 -3.27 1.06
C ARG A 36 9.18 -2.36 1.37
N GLY A 37 10.08 -2.76 2.28
CA GLY A 37 11.34 -2.06 2.55
C GLY A 37 12.34 -2.19 1.41
N LEU A 38 12.42 -3.36 0.78
CA LEU A 38 13.27 -3.60 -0.39
C LEU A 38 12.70 -2.96 -1.67
N SER A 39 11.38 -2.99 -1.84
CA SER A 39 10.70 -2.34 -2.97
C SER A 39 10.52 -0.82 -2.79
N GLY A 40 10.65 -0.31 -1.56
CA GLY A 40 10.37 1.07 -1.18
C GLY A 40 11.52 2.06 -1.38
N ASN A 41 12.67 1.65 -1.93
CA ASN A 41 13.77 2.58 -2.18
C ASN A 41 13.52 3.53 -3.37
N ASN A 42 12.38 3.41 -4.07
CA ASN A 42 12.06 4.30 -5.19
C ASN A 42 10.67 4.95 -5.15
N GLN A 43 9.94 4.84 -4.04
CA GLN A 43 8.63 5.48 -3.91
C GLN A 43 8.39 5.95 -2.47
N ARG A 44 9.22 6.91 -2.05
CA ARG A 44 8.80 7.87 -1.02
C ARG A 44 7.75 8.77 -1.68
N GLN A 45 6.61 8.94 -1.01
CA GLN A 45 5.35 9.52 -1.52
C GLN A 45 4.69 8.62 -2.58
N SER A 46 3.48 8.12 -2.43
CA SER A 46 2.33 8.72 -1.77
C SER A 46 1.50 7.62 -1.11
N SER A 47 1.18 7.84 0.15
CA SER A 47 0.01 7.26 0.81
C SER A 47 -1.23 7.57 -0.03
N ASP A 48 -1.60 6.63 -0.89
CA ASP A 48 -2.85 6.65 -1.65
C ASP A 48 -4.00 6.25 -0.72
N GLN A 49 -4.45 7.25 0.01
CA GLN A 49 -5.76 7.29 0.63
C GLN A 49 -6.28 8.71 0.46
N SER A 50 -6.36 9.17 -0.79
CA SER A 50 -7.03 10.42 -1.14
C SER A 50 -7.35 10.35 -2.61
N GLU A 51 -8.64 10.36 -2.90
CA GLU A 51 -9.28 10.69 -4.17
C GLU A 51 -8.44 11.65 -5.05
N HIS A 52 -7.47 11.11 -5.78
CA HIS A 52 -6.72 11.87 -6.76
C HIS A 52 -7.31 11.53 -8.11
N THR A 53 -8.16 12.44 -8.55
CA THR A 53 -8.56 12.67 -9.94
C THR A 53 -7.56 12.05 -10.93
N PRO A 54 -8.02 11.26 -11.92
CA PRO A 54 -7.15 10.52 -12.84
C PRO A 54 -6.12 11.39 -13.57
N SER A 55 -6.34 12.71 -13.63
CA SER A 55 -5.41 13.72 -14.16
C SER A 55 -4.12 13.89 -13.34
N VAL A 56 -4.16 13.76 -12.01
CA VAL A 56 -2.99 13.95 -11.14
C VAL A 56 -2.01 12.79 -11.30
N GLY A 57 -2.51 11.55 -11.30
CA GLY A 57 -1.69 10.36 -11.56
C GLY A 57 -1.14 10.32 -12.99
N ALA A 58 -1.94 10.75 -13.99
CA ALA A 58 -1.49 10.79 -15.38
C ALA A 58 -0.34 11.79 -15.62
N LEU A 59 -0.37 12.96 -14.96
CA LEU A 59 0.71 13.95 -15.05
C LEU A 59 2.00 13.51 -14.35
N GLU A 60 1.89 12.76 -13.25
CA GLU A 60 3.05 12.22 -12.53
C GLU A 60 3.76 11.13 -13.35
N ILE A 61 3.00 10.24 -13.98
CA ILE A 61 3.52 9.22 -14.90
C ILE A 61 4.19 9.89 -16.12
N LEU A 62 3.58 10.92 -16.68
CA LEU A 62 4.13 11.65 -17.83
C LEU A 62 5.48 12.31 -17.49
N GLN A 63 5.59 12.98 -16.34
CA GLN A 63 6.85 13.59 -15.88
C GLN A 63 7.94 12.54 -15.64
N SER A 64 7.59 11.37 -15.10
CA SER A 64 8.55 10.29 -14.88
C SER A 64 9.19 9.80 -16.19
N ARG A 65 8.41 9.74 -17.28
CA ARG A 65 8.91 9.30 -18.60
C ARG A 65 9.69 10.38 -19.33
N TYR A 66 9.31 11.65 -19.15
CA TYR A 66 10.12 12.78 -19.61
C TYR A 66 11.49 12.82 -18.92
N ALA A 67 11.54 12.61 -17.60
CA ALA A 67 12.79 12.55 -16.84
C ALA A 67 13.68 11.36 -17.23
N LYS A 68 13.08 10.25 -17.67
CA LYS A 68 13.78 9.10 -18.25
C LYS A 68 14.28 9.35 -19.68
N GLY A 69 13.86 10.45 -20.33
CA GLY A 69 14.17 10.74 -21.73
C GLY A 69 13.43 9.84 -22.73
N GLU A 70 12.41 9.11 -22.28
CA GLU A 70 11.58 8.24 -23.13
C GLU A 70 10.61 9.04 -24.01
N ILE A 71 10.36 10.31 -23.66
CA ILE A 71 9.40 11.19 -24.31
C ILE A 71 10.08 12.53 -24.58
N THR A 72 9.90 13.06 -25.79
CA THR A 72 10.45 14.37 -26.18
C THR A 72 9.64 15.51 -25.57
N ARG A 73 10.24 16.69 -25.41
CA ARG A 73 9.58 17.88 -24.86
C ARG A 73 8.26 18.22 -25.59
N ASP A 74 8.23 18.09 -26.91
CA ASP A 74 7.04 18.37 -27.71
C ASP A 74 5.87 17.42 -27.38
N GLU A 75 6.17 16.13 -27.19
CA GLU A 75 5.17 15.12 -26.80
C GLU A 75 4.68 15.36 -25.37
N PHE A 76 5.58 15.76 -24.47
CA PHE A 76 5.22 16.12 -23.09
C PHE A 76 4.22 17.29 -23.05
N GLU A 77 4.48 18.34 -23.83
CA GLU A 77 3.60 19.52 -23.85
C GLU A 77 2.22 19.20 -24.46
N GLN A 78 2.15 18.35 -25.49
CA GLN A 78 0.88 17.89 -26.07
C GLN A 78 0.03 17.12 -25.04
N ILE A 79 0.59 16.08 -24.43
CA ILE A 79 -0.14 15.22 -23.49
C ILE A 79 -0.54 16.01 -22.24
N ARG A 80 0.33 16.92 -21.76
CA ARG A 80 0.01 17.80 -20.62
C ARG A 80 -1.20 18.69 -20.91
N ASN A 81 -1.32 19.21 -22.12
CA ASN A 81 -2.44 20.08 -22.51
C ASN A 81 -3.73 19.28 -22.67
N ASP A 82 -3.67 18.08 -23.23
CA ASP A 82 -4.83 17.18 -23.34
C ASP A 82 -5.36 16.77 -21.97
N LEU A 83 -4.46 16.43 -21.03
CA LEU A 83 -4.83 16.08 -19.66
C LEU A 83 -5.49 17.24 -18.90
N LYS A 84 -5.07 18.49 -19.16
CA LYS A 84 -5.72 19.70 -18.60
C LYS A 84 -7.09 19.96 -19.20
N ARG A 85 -7.28 19.62 -20.48
CA ARG A 85 -8.55 19.84 -21.21
C ARG A 85 -9.61 18.80 -20.84
N SER A 86 -9.18 17.58 -20.52
CA SER A 86 -10.05 16.47 -20.09
C SER A 86 -10.59 16.63 -18.66
N SER A 87 -10.07 17.59 -17.89
CA SER A 87 -10.49 17.89 -16.51
C SER A 87 -11.43 19.10 -16.37
N ALA A 88 -11.95 19.63 -17.48
CA ALA A 88 -12.93 20.73 -17.52
C ALA A 88 -14.27 20.23 -18.06
#